data_AF-A0A7W1ASU7-F1
#
_entry.id   AF-A0A7W1ASU7-F1
#
_cell.length_a   1.000
_cell.length_b   1.000
_cell.length_c   1.000
_cell.angle_alpha   90.00
_cell.angle_beta   90.00
_cell.angle_gamma   90.00
#
_symmetry.space_group_name_H-M   'P 1'
#
loop_
_entity.id
_entity.type
_entity.pdbx_description
1 polymer ?
#
loop_
_entity_poly.entity_id
_entity_poly.type
_entity_poly.pdbx_seq_one_letter_code
_entity_poly.pdbx_strand_id
1 'polypeptide(L)'
;MSNAIKAPSIIIRDIELISEMREVESLQKEVWGCDDREIVPLSILAATREIGAILIGAFEGSYLIGFAYSFVGREDERMVHHSHMLAVRPTYRNVNLGYKLKLAQRDRALAQGITRMTWTFDPLQSLNAHFNFAKLGVVADAYKINFYGETTSSFLHQIGNGTDRLWVTWPLDSCRVHERLQTKVQSITSNLESDRIACLVRVGPNNEPQRGQSLEVGCQKDVSIQIPADINALQRERPELAVRWREATRWAFSEAIASGYVIKDFIGAPRNDQSVGVYLLSAGKRVKDFA
;
A
#
# COMPACT_ATOMS: atom_id res chain seq x y z
N MET A 1 -17.50 26.72 34.83
CA MET A 1 -16.32 25.85 34.63
C MET A 1 -16.68 24.83 33.57
N SER A 2 -16.22 25.01 32.32
CA SER A 2 -16.50 24.06 31.25
C SER A 2 -15.59 22.84 31.42
N ASN A 3 -16.16 21.68 31.76
CA ASN A 3 -15.48 20.40 31.63
C ASN A 3 -15.25 20.14 30.14
N ALA A 4 -14.12 20.61 29.62
CA ALA A 4 -13.59 20.14 28.35
C ALA A 4 -13.27 18.65 28.55
N ILE A 5 -14.14 17.77 28.06
CA ILE A 5 -13.88 16.34 27.98
C ILE A 5 -12.61 16.21 27.13
N LYS A 6 -11.50 15.90 27.78
CA LYS A 6 -10.21 15.66 27.11
C LYS A 6 -10.47 14.53 26.12
N ALA A 7 -10.23 14.78 24.83
CA ALA A 7 -10.34 13.73 23.82
C ALA A 7 -9.50 12.53 24.30
N PRO A 8 -10.07 11.32 24.32
CA PRO A 8 -9.38 10.15 24.82
C PRO A 8 -8.04 9.96 24.09
N SER A 9 -6.97 9.74 24.86
CA SER A 9 -5.62 9.66 24.31
C SER A 9 -5.40 8.31 23.64
N ILE A 10 -5.16 8.33 22.32
CA ILE A 10 -4.77 7.13 21.58
C ILE A 10 -3.31 6.77 21.89
N ILE A 11 -3.09 5.53 22.33
CA ILE A 11 -1.76 4.99 22.66
C ILE A 11 -1.42 3.88 21.66
N ILE A 12 -0.20 3.91 21.11
CA ILE A 12 0.33 2.85 20.25
C ILE A 12 1.37 2.08 21.05
N ARG A 13 1.17 0.77 21.20
CA ARG A 13 2.07 -0.12 21.93
C ARG A 13 2.02 -1.53 21.38
N ASP A 14 2.97 -2.34 21.81
CA ASP A 14 2.99 -3.75 21.44
C ASP A 14 1.80 -4.48 22.08
N ILE A 15 1.30 -5.48 21.37
CA ILE A 15 0.26 -6.38 21.85
C ILE A 15 0.96 -7.56 22.53
N GLU A 16 0.63 -7.80 23.78
CA GLU A 16 1.33 -8.78 24.61
C GLU A 16 0.38 -9.84 25.18
N LEU A 17 -0.85 -9.44 25.48
CA LEU A 17 -1.79 -10.32 26.15
C LEU A 17 -2.57 -11.19 25.15
N ILE A 18 -2.84 -12.43 25.53
CA ILE A 18 -3.70 -13.34 24.77
C ILE A 18 -5.08 -12.73 24.52
N SER A 19 -5.64 -12.01 25.50
CA SER A 19 -6.92 -11.30 25.33
C SER A 19 -6.86 -10.24 24.24
N GLU A 20 -5.74 -9.53 24.09
CA GLU A 20 -5.57 -8.53 23.03
C GLU A 20 -5.39 -9.17 21.66
N MET A 21 -4.72 -10.33 21.58
CA MET A 21 -4.62 -11.08 20.34
C MET A 21 -5.99 -11.60 19.87
N ARG A 22 -6.89 -11.97 20.79
CA ARG A 22 -8.29 -12.28 20.45
C ARG A 22 -9.02 -11.06 19.90
N GLU A 23 -8.78 -9.88 20.46
CA GLU A 23 -9.32 -8.63 19.91
C GLU A 23 -8.76 -8.33 18.51
N VAL A 24 -7.52 -8.72 18.21
CA VAL A 24 -6.98 -8.65 16.84
C VAL A 24 -7.78 -9.54 15.90
N GLU A 25 -8.07 -10.81 16.25
CA GLU A 25 -8.93 -11.69 15.43
C GLU A 25 -10.31 -11.07 15.16
N SER A 26 -10.97 -10.53 16.19
CA SER A 26 -12.26 -9.85 16.05
C SER A 26 -12.17 -8.63 15.14
N LEU A 27 -11.11 -7.82 15.29
CA LEU A 27 -10.90 -6.61 14.52
C LEU A 27 -10.60 -6.89 13.03
N GLN A 28 -9.94 -8.00 12.72
CA GLN A 28 -9.73 -8.44 11.32
C GLN A 28 -11.08 -8.65 10.63
N LYS A 29 -11.99 -9.40 11.25
CA LYS A 29 -13.33 -9.68 10.71
C LYS A 29 -14.15 -8.41 10.55
N GLU A 30 -14.11 -7.52 11.54
CA GLU A 30 -14.87 -6.28 11.49
C GLU A 30 -14.41 -5.34 10.37
N VAL A 31 -13.10 -5.17 10.18
CA VAL A 31 -12.57 -4.21 9.21
C VAL A 31 -12.70 -4.71 7.78
N TRP A 32 -12.61 -6.02 7.56
CA TRP A 32 -12.55 -6.61 6.24
C TRP A 32 -13.76 -7.45 5.84
N GLY A 33 -14.65 -7.79 6.78
CA GLY A 33 -15.81 -8.63 6.51
C GLY A 33 -15.43 -10.02 5.98
N CYS A 34 -14.27 -10.55 6.38
CA CYS A 34 -13.69 -11.76 5.83
C CYS A 34 -14.11 -13.02 6.61
N ASP A 35 -14.02 -14.17 5.93
CA ASP A 35 -14.26 -15.48 6.52
C ASP A 35 -13.18 -15.86 7.55
N ASP A 36 -13.51 -16.77 8.46
CA ASP A 36 -12.60 -17.31 9.48
C ASP A 36 -11.31 -17.94 8.90
N ARG A 37 -11.31 -18.30 7.61
CA ARG A 37 -10.11 -18.84 6.93
C ARG A 37 -9.14 -17.76 6.46
N GLU A 38 -9.57 -16.50 6.43
CA GLU A 38 -8.79 -15.36 5.93
C GLU A 38 -8.17 -14.52 7.05
N ILE A 39 -8.56 -14.78 8.31
CA ILE A 39 -7.91 -14.15 9.46
C ILE A 39 -6.58 -14.85 9.76
N VAL A 40 -5.63 -14.10 10.29
CA VAL A 40 -4.48 -14.66 11.00
C VAL A 40 -4.95 -15.07 12.39
N PRO A 41 -4.95 -16.38 12.73
CA PRO A 41 -5.43 -16.83 14.01
C PRO A 41 -4.44 -16.51 15.13
N LEU A 42 -4.95 -16.43 16.36
CA LEU A 42 -4.19 -16.12 17.57
C LEU A 42 -2.97 -17.02 17.73
N SER A 43 -3.09 -18.32 17.41
CA SER A 43 -1.98 -19.26 17.52
C SER A 43 -0.78 -18.84 16.66
N ILE A 44 -1.02 -18.28 15.47
CA ILE A 44 0.03 -17.74 14.59
C ILE A 44 0.55 -16.41 15.13
N LEU A 45 -0.33 -15.51 15.59
CA LEU A 45 0.08 -14.23 16.19
C LEU A 45 1.00 -14.45 17.40
N ALA A 46 0.63 -15.38 18.28
CA ALA A 46 1.40 -15.73 19.47
C ALA A 46 2.74 -16.38 19.10
N ALA A 47 2.73 -17.42 18.27
CA ALA A 47 3.96 -18.15 17.92
C ALA A 47 4.97 -17.26 17.16
N THR A 48 4.49 -16.43 16.23
CA THR A 48 5.37 -15.59 15.41
C THR A 48 5.96 -14.43 16.19
N ARG A 49 5.24 -13.88 17.18
CA ARG A 49 5.74 -12.83 18.08
C ARG A 49 7.00 -13.29 18.83
N GLU A 50 7.02 -14.53 19.30
CA GLU A 50 8.18 -15.12 20.02
C GLU A 50 9.42 -15.27 19.13
N ILE A 51 9.26 -15.26 17.81
CA ILE A 51 10.36 -15.38 16.84
C ILE A 51 10.60 -14.09 16.03
N GLY A 52 10.17 -12.94 16.59
CA GLY A 52 10.52 -11.62 16.07
C GLY A 52 9.48 -10.95 15.18
N ALA A 53 8.28 -11.51 15.04
CA ALA A 53 7.17 -10.77 14.42
C ALA A 53 6.83 -9.50 15.21
N ILE A 54 6.37 -8.48 14.50
CA ILE A 54 5.94 -7.22 15.09
C ILE A 54 4.42 -7.23 15.13
N LEU A 55 3.85 -7.17 16.32
CA LEU A 55 2.41 -7.06 16.55
C LEU A 55 2.13 -5.84 17.44
N ILE A 56 1.57 -4.80 16.85
CA ILE A 56 1.35 -3.49 17.50
C ILE A 56 -0.14 -3.16 17.44
N GLY A 57 -0.67 -2.64 18.54
CA GLY A 57 -2.03 -2.15 18.66
C GLY A 57 -2.08 -0.65 18.89
N ALA A 58 -3.11 -0.01 18.34
CA ALA A 58 -3.55 1.32 18.71
C ALA A 58 -4.77 1.20 19.62
N PHE A 59 -4.71 1.85 20.78
CA PHE A 59 -5.70 1.72 21.84
C PHE A 59 -6.28 3.07 22.24
N GLU A 60 -7.59 3.09 22.44
CA GLU A 60 -8.31 4.15 23.15
C GLU A 60 -8.75 3.60 24.51
N GLY A 61 -7.99 3.89 25.57
CA GLY A 61 -8.12 3.16 26.84
C GLY A 61 -7.72 1.68 26.66
N SER A 62 -8.64 0.76 26.96
CA SER A 62 -8.47 -0.68 26.72
C SER A 62 -8.96 -1.14 25.34
N TYR A 63 -9.60 -0.25 24.57
CA TYR A 63 -10.26 -0.62 23.32
C TYR A 63 -9.29 -0.61 22.15
N LEU A 64 -9.13 -1.77 21.48
CA LEU A 64 -8.28 -1.90 20.30
C LEU A 64 -8.96 -1.30 19.06
N ILE A 65 -8.42 -0.19 18.56
CA ILE A 65 -9.00 0.59 17.45
C ILE A 65 -8.24 0.42 16.13
N GLY A 66 -7.06 -0.19 16.17
CA GLY A 66 -6.26 -0.52 15.00
C GLY A 66 -5.09 -1.41 15.38
N PHE A 67 -4.54 -2.13 14.41
CA PHE A 67 -3.34 -2.94 14.62
C PHE A 67 -2.48 -3.00 13.36
N ALA A 68 -1.21 -3.34 13.55
CA ALA A 68 -0.29 -3.66 12.47
C ALA A 68 0.48 -4.94 12.83
N TYR A 69 0.54 -5.88 11.88
CA TYR A 69 1.21 -7.16 12.03
C TYR A 69 2.19 -7.39 10.87
N SER A 70 3.44 -7.73 11.22
CA SER A 70 4.46 -8.16 10.26
C SER A 70 5.25 -9.33 10.82
N PHE A 71 5.76 -10.19 9.94
CA PHE A 71 6.61 -11.32 10.32
C PHE A 71 7.92 -11.28 9.55
N VAL A 72 8.94 -11.91 10.11
CA VAL A 72 10.26 -11.99 9.50
C VAL A 72 10.27 -12.99 8.35
N GLY A 73 10.88 -12.61 7.25
CA GLY A 73 11.14 -13.45 6.09
C GLY A 73 12.52 -13.19 5.51
N ARG A 74 12.79 -13.79 4.34
CA ARG A 74 14.03 -13.59 3.60
C ARG A 74 13.75 -13.31 2.13
N GLU A 75 14.38 -12.28 1.59
CA GLU A 75 14.30 -11.88 0.18
C GLU A 75 15.69 -11.45 -0.28
N ASP A 76 16.18 -12.01 -1.40
CA ASP A 76 17.53 -11.77 -1.93
C ASP A 76 18.64 -11.96 -0.87
N GLU A 77 18.55 -13.04 -0.10
CA GLU A 77 19.46 -13.39 1.01
C GLU A 77 19.44 -12.41 2.20
N ARG A 78 18.62 -11.36 2.16
CA ARG A 78 18.47 -10.38 3.25
C ARG A 78 17.26 -10.70 4.11
N MET A 79 17.41 -10.47 5.40
CA MET A 79 16.28 -10.49 6.33
C MET A 79 15.34 -9.32 6.02
N VAL A 80 14.04 -9.59 6.01
CA VAL A 80 13.00 -8.59 5.75
C VAL A 80 11.86 -8.77 6.74
N HIS A 81 11.14 -7.69 7.05
CA HIS A 81 9.79 -7.79 7.60
C HIS A 81 8.78 -7.80 6.46
N HIS A 82 7.90 -8.78 6.40
CA HIS A 82 6.72 -8.70 5.55
C HIS A 82 5.55 -8.15 6.36
N SER A 83 5.13 -6.91 6.09
CA SER A 83 3.97 -6.27 6.73
C SER A 83 2.67 -6.80 6.16
N HIS A 84 2.24 -7.94 6.71
CA HIS A 84 1.06 -8.66 6.26
C HIS A 84 -0.24 -7.88 6.46
N MET A 85 -0.42 -7.20 7.59
CA MET A 85 -1.70 -6.58 7.95
C MET A 85 -1.55 -5.20 8.56
N LEU A 86 -2.45 -4.30 8.17
CA LEU A 86 -2.69 -3.00 8.79
C LEU A 86 -4.19 -2.75 8.78
N ALA A 87 -4.81 -2.70 9.95
CA ALA A 87 -6.24 -2.45 10.08
C ALA A 87 -6.48 -1.27 11.01
N VAL A 88 -7.44 -0.44 10.64
CA VAL A 88 -7.95 0.66 11.46
C VAL A 88 -9.47 0.68 11.33
N ARG A 89 -10.16 0.69 12.47
CA ARG A 89 -11.63 0.80 12.53
C ARG A 89 -12.10 2.02 11.72
N PRO A 90 -13.20 1.93 10.95
CA PRO A 90 -13.66 3.01 10.07
C PRO A 90 -13.75 4.39 10.73
N THR A 91 -14.25 4.44 11.97
CA THR A 91 -14.41 5.67 12.77
C THR A 91 -13.09 6.38 13.10
N TYR A 92 -11.95 5.68 13.05
CA TYR A 92 -10.62 6.22 13.38
C TYR A 92 -9.70 6.42 12.16
N ARG A 93 -10.21 6.24 10.93
CA ARG A 93 -9.38 6.38 9.71
C ARG A 93 -8.90 7.81 9.46
N ASN A 94 -9.65 8.82 9.93
CA ASN A 94 -9.37 10.24 9.67
C ASN A 94 -8.32 10.88 10.59
N VAL A 95 -7.76 10.14 11.57
CA VAL A 95 -6.74 10.66 12.50
C VAL A 95 -5.31 10.20 12.18
N ASN A 96 -5.05 9.82 10.92
CA ASN A 96 -3.77 9.32 10.42
C ASN A 96 -3.25 8.08 11.20
N LEU A 97 -4.15 7.26 11.76
CA LEU A 97 -3.73 6.17 12.65
C LEU A 97 -2.92 5.09 11.92
N GLY A 98 -3.30 4.74 10.68
CA GLY A 98 -2.55 3.78 9.88
C GLY A 98 -1.11 4.24 9.58
N TYR A 99 -0.91 5.55 9.40
CA TYR A 99 0.43 6.13 9.26
C TYR A 99 1.24 5.98 10.55
N LYS A 100 0.67 6.35 11.70
CA LYS A 100 1.34 6.23 13.01
C LYS A 100 1.70 4.77 13.34
N LEU A 101 0.80 3.83 13.03
CA LEU A 101 1.07 2.39 13.18
C LEU A 101 2.22 1.92 12.29
N LYS A 102 2.30 2.38 11.04
CA LYS A 102 3.43 2.08 10.14
C LYS A 102 4.76 2.65 10.63
N LEU A 103 4.76 3.86 11.19
CA LEU A 103 5.96 4.42 11.83
C LEU A 103 6.41 3.59 13.03
N ALA A 104 5.47 3.21 13.90
CA ALA A 104 5.78 2.31 15.01
C ALA A 104 6.35 0.98 14.50
N GLN A 105 5.76 0.38 13.45
CA GLN A 105 6.27 -0.82 12.79
C GLN A 105 7.70 -0.65 12.29
N ARG A 106 8.00 0.48 11.64
CA ARG A 106 9.36 0.84 11.19
C ARG A 106 10.33 0.90 12.37
N ASP A 107 9.95 1.54 13.47
CA ASP A 107 10.82 1.69 14.64
C ASP A 107 11.17 0.32 15.26
N ARG A 108 10.19 -0.61 15.36
CA ARG A 108 10.46 -1.98 15.83
C ARG A 108 11.36 -2.76 14.87
N ALA A 109 11.12 -2.66 13.56
CA ALA A 109 11.94 -3.36 12.57
C ALA A 109 13.39 -2.88 12.59
N LEU A 110 13.62 -1.56 12.70
CA LEU A 110 14.95 -0.99 12.83
C LEU A 110 15.63 -1.40 14.15
N ALA A 111 14.88 -1.47 15.25
CA ALA A 111 15.40 -1.97 16.53
C ALA A 111 15.84 -3.44 16.47
N GLN A 112 15.28 -4.23 15.55
CA GLN A 112 15.71 -5.61 15.26
C GLN A 112 16.87 -5.68 14.25
N GLY A 113 17.41 -4.56 13.80
CA GLY A 113 18.46 -4.50 12.77
C GLY A 113 17.96 -4.81 11.35
N ILE A 114 16.65 -4.86 11.13
CA ILE A 114 16.05 -5.12 9.82
C ILE A 114 15.68 -3.79 9.16
N THR A 115 16.36 -3.46 8.07
CA THR A 115 16.19 -2.17 7.37
C THR A 115 15.26 -2.25 6.16
N ARG A 116 14.69 -3.42 5.87
CA ARG A 116 13.79 -3.64 4.73
C ARG A 116 12.45 -4.21 5.19
N MET A 117 11.38 -3.56 4.79
CA MET A 117 10.02 -4.07 4.98
C MET A 117 9.29 -4.18 3.64
N THR A 118 8.56 -5.26 3.41
CA THR A 118 7.78 -5.47 2.18
C THR A 118 6.33 -5.74 2.46
N TRP A 119 5.45 -5.46 1.50
CA TRP A 119 4.06 -5.89 1.50
C TRP A 119 3.52 -5.83 0.08
N THR A 120 2.28 -6.24 -0.10
CA THR A 120 1.58 -6.05 -1.36
C THR A 120 0.32 -5.22 -1.18
N PHE A 121 -0.13 -4.58 -2.25
CA PHE A 121 -1.45 -3.96 -2.31
C PHE A 121 -1.99 -3.98 -3.74
N ASP A 122 -3.28 -3.71 -3.89
CA ASP A 122 -3.89 -3.58 -5.21
C ASP A 122 -3.48 -2.26 -5.89
N PRO A 123 -2.79 -2.29 -7.04
CA PRO A 123 -2.33 -1.08 -7.71
C PRO A 123 -3.47 -0.19 -8.22
N LEU A 124 -4.71 -0.66 -8.31
CA LEU A 124 -5.85 0.20 -8.66
C LEU A 124 -6.40 1.00 -7.46
N GLN A 125 -5.97 0.70 -6.23
CA GLN A 125 -6.39 1.43 -5.03
C GLN A 125 -5.56 2.72 -4.87
N SER A 126 -6.04 3.81 -5.48
CA SER A 126 -5.38 5.13 -5.50
C SER A 126 -5.00 5.66 -4.11
N LEU A 127 -5.88 5.53 -3.11
CA LEU A 127 -5.58 5.98 -1.74
C LEU A 127 -4.44 5.17 -1.11
N ASN A 128 -4.39 3.86 -1.37
CA ASN A 128 -3.29 3.00 -0.90
C ASN A 128 -2.00 3.35 -1.62
N ALA A 129 -2.05 3.63 -2.93
CA ALA A 129 -0.90 4.07 -3.70
C ALA A 129 -0.31 5.37 -3.13
N HIS A 130 -1.15 6.38 -2.90
CA HIS A 130 -0.73 7.64 -2.29
C HIS A 130 -0.15 7.43 -0.89
N PHE A 131 -0.81 6.65 -0.04
CA PHE A 131 -0.31 6.32 1.30
C PHE A 131 1.08 5.67 1.25
N ASN A 132 1.26 4.67 0.39
CA ASN A 132 2.52 3.91 0.30
C ASN A 132 3.64 4.76 -0.32
N PHE A 133 3.43 5.34 -1.49
CA PHE A 133 4.49 6.02 -2.23
C PHE A 133 4.74 7.45 -1.73
N ALA A 134 3.68 8.26 -1.59
CA ALA A 134 3.84 9.66 -1.26
C ALA A 134 4.15 9.89 0.22
N LYS A 135 3.52 9.13 1.13
CA LYS A 135 3.70 9.33 2.59
C LYS A 135 4.79 8.46 3.21
N LEU A 136 4.89 7.17 2.83
CA LEU A 136 5.89 6.27 3.41
C LEU A 136 7.19 6.25 2.61
N GLY A 137 7.15 6.57 1.31
CA GLY A 137 8.35 6.58 0.47
C GLY A 137 8.73 5.20 -0.06
N VAL A 138 7.79 4.26 -0.17
CA VAL A 138 8.07 2.95 -0.77
C VAL A 138 8.49 3.05 -2.23
N VAL A 139 9.04 1.96 -2.74
CA VAL A 139 9.35 1.70 -4.15
C VAL A 139 8.83 0.32 -4.54
N ALA A 140 8.65 0.05 -5.84
CA ALA A 140 8.23 -1.27 -6.30
C ALA A 140 8.90 -1.65 -7.63
N ASP A 141 9.30 -2.90 -7.75
CA ASP A 141 9.92 -3.50 -8.93
C ASP A 141 9.35 -4.89 -9.26
N ALA A 142 8.24 -5.27 -8.62
CA ALA A 142 7.59 -6.54 -8.88
C ALA A 142 6.07 -6.38 -8.93
N TYR A 143 5.47 -6.94 -9.98
CA TYR A 143 4.03 -7.07 -10.15
C TYR A 143 3.69 -8.56 -10.13
N LYS A 144 2.72 -8.94 -9.31
CA LYS A 144 2.28 -10.31 -9.15
C LYS A 144 0.87 -10.43 -9.71
N ILE A 145 0.74 -11.14 -10.83
CA ILE A 145 -0.54 -11.44 -11.45
C ILE A 145 -1.26 -12.48 -10.58
N ASN A 146 -2.53 -12.23 -10.24
CA ASN A 146 -3.39 -13.13 -9.48
C ASN A 146 -2.68 -13.74 -8.26
N PHE A 147 -2.04 -12.89 -7.43
CA PHE A 147 -1.18 -13.34 -6.34
C PHE A 147 -1.88 -14.25 -5.32
N TYR A 148 -3.19 -14.07 -5.14
CA TYR A 148 -4.02 -14.89 -4.26
C TYR A 148 -4.94 -15.87 -5.02
N GLY A 149 -4.68 -16.10 -6.31
CA GLY A 149 -5.50 -16.95 -7.19
C GLY A 149 -6.47 -16.15 -8.08
N GLU A 150 -7.11 -16.85 -9.03
CA GLU A 150 -8.04 -16.27 -10.01
C GLU A 150 -9.44 -16.01 -9.44
N THR A 151 -9.85 -16.85 -8.50
CA THR A 151 -11.17 -16.77 -7.85
C THR A 151 -10.95 -16.77 -6.35
N THR A 152 -11.29 -15.68 -5.67
CA THR A 152 -11.27 -15.60 -4.20
C THR A 152 -12.65 -15.20 -3.69
N SER A 153 -13.16 -15.86 -2.65
CA SER A 153 -14.35 -15.40 -1.91
C SER A 153 -14.13 -14.07 -1.18
N SER A 154 -12.86 -13.68 -0.96
CA SER A 154 -12.47 -12.49 -0.21
C SER A 154 -12.87 -11.18 -0.86
N PHE A 155 -13.67 -10.36 -0.16
CA PHE A 155 -13.94 -8.96 -0.51
C PHE A 155 -12.64 -8.14 -0.70
N LEU A 156 -11.56 -8.51 -0.01
CA LEU A 156 -10.27 -7.82 -0.05
C LEU A 156 -9.58 -7.87 -1.41
N HIS A 157 -9.93 -8.88 -2.22
CA HIS A 157 -9.13 -9.29 -3.37
C HIS A 157 -9.88 -9.16 -4.71
N GLN A 158 -11.14 -8.72 -4.72
CA GLN A 158 -12.05 -8.85 -5.88
C GLN A 158 -12.11 -7.68 -6.87
N ILE A 159 -11.24 -6.67 -6.77
CA ILE A 159 -11.36 -5.51 -7.67
C ILE A 159 -11.00 -5.92 -9.10
N GLY A 160 -11.94 -5.72 -10.04
CA GLY A 160 -11.73 -6.00 -11.46
C GLY A 160 -11.49 -7.48 -11.77
N ASN A 161 -12.04 -8.41 -10.98
CA ASN A 161 -11.93 -9.87 -11.19
C ASN A 161 -10.50 -10.40 -11.22
N GLY A 162 -9.65 -9.96 -10.28
CA GLY A 162 -8.31 -10.52 -10.16
C GLY A 162 -7.57 -10.03 -8.93
N THR A 163 -6.62 -10.83 -8.48
CA THR A 163 -5.87 -10.58 -7.24
C THR A 163 -4.48 -10.02 -7.52
N ASP A 164 -4.38 -9.18 -8.54
CA ASP A 164 -3.12 -8.57 -8.93
C ASP A 164 -2.58 -7.68 -7.82
N ARG A 165 -1.26 -7.75 -7.63
CA ARG A 165 -0.58 -7.12 -6.51
C ARG A 165 0.70 -6.45 -6.96
N LEU A 166 0.87 -5.19 -6.55
CA LEU A 166 2.18 -4.54 -6.59
C LEU A 166 2.93 -4.94 -5.33
N TRP A 167 4.09 -5.57 -5.49
CA TRP A 167 4.99 -5.93 -4.40
C TRP A 167 5.90 -4.74 -4.12
N VAL A 168 5.73 -4.12 -2.95
CA VAL A 168 6.46 -2.91 -2.58
C VAL A 168 7.54 -3.22 -1.56
N THR A 169 8.61 -2.43 -1.62
CA THR A 169 9.67 -2.39 -0.63
C THR A 169 9.72 -1.01 0.01
N TRP A 170 9.77 -0.99 1.34
CA TRP A 170 10.05 0.17 2.16
C TRP A 170 11.49 0.07 2.70
N PRO A 171 12.44 0.83 2.12
CA PRO A 171 13.82 0.89 2.59
C PRO A 171 13.89 1.78 3.84
N LEU A 172 13.68 1.17 5.01
CA LEU A 172 13.29 1.86 6.24
C LEU A 172 14.27 2.97 6.66
N ASP A 173 15.57 2.78 6.47
CA ASP A 173 16.61 3.73 6.92
C ASP A 173 17.24 4.57 5.81
N SER A 174 16.69 4.53 4.58
CA SER A 174 17.30 5.25 3.47
C SER A 174 16.98 6.75 3.49
N CYS A 175 17.85 7.55 2.86
CA CYS A 175 17.67 9.01 2.75
C CYS A 175 16.28 9.38 2.22
N ARG A 176 15.77 8.62 1.24
CA ARG A 176 14.44 8.81 0.67
C ARG A 176 13.34 8.72 1.72
N VAL A 177 13.38 7.73 2.61
CA VAL A 177 12.36 7.57 3.64
C VAL A 177 12.48 8.70 4.66
N HIS A 178 13.69 9.04 5.10
CA HIS A 178 13.91 10.18 5.98
C HIS A 178 13.34 11.48 5.41
N GLU A 179 13.60 11.80 4.14
CA GLU A 179 13.04 12.96 3.44
C GLU A 179 11.51 12.94 3.40
N ARG A 180 10.90 11.78 3.07
CA ARG A 180 9.43 11.64 2.99
C ARG A 180 8.75 11.82 4.33
N LEU A 181 9.37 11.32 5.41
CA LEU A 181 8.82 11.43 6.76
C LEU A 181 8.96 12.85 7.34
N GLN A 182 9.99 13.60 6.94
CA GLN A 182 10.22 14.98 7.37
C GLN A 182 9.40 16.00 6.59
N THR A 183 9.11 15.71 5.32
CA THR A 183 8.29 16.59 4.47
C THR A 183 6.85 16.57 5.01
N LYS A 184 6.44 17.64 5.71
CA LYS A 184 5.00 17.92 5.87
C LYS A 184 4.40 17.83 4.48
N VAL A 185 3.32 17.08 4.30
CA VAL A 185 2.61 16.84 3.02
C VAL A 185 2.15 18.16 2.42
N GLN A 186 3.08 19.00 1.98
CA GLN A 186 2.88 19.96 0.94
C GLN A 186 2.89 19.11 -0.30
N SER A 187 1.72 19.06 -0.93
CA SER A 187 1.54 18.73 -2.33
C SER A 187 2.87 18.78 -3.05
N ILE A 188 3.50 17.62 -3.28
CA ILE A 188 4.43 17.49 -4.38
C ILE A 188 3.53 17.55 -5.62
N THR A 189 2.99 18.73 -5.88
CA THR A 189 2.82 19.28 -7.22
C THR A 189 4.25 19.45 -7.71
N SER A 190 4.94 18.33 -7.92
CA SER A 190 6.00 18.32 -8.88
C SER A 190 5.32 18.81 -10.14
N ASN A 191 5.75 19.96 -10.63
CA ASN A 191 5.56 20.43 -12.00
C ASN A 191 6.24 19.40 -12.93
N LEU A 192 5.82 18.14 -12.86
CA LEU A 192 6.02 17.20 -13.93
C LEU A 192 5.20 17.81 -15.03
N GLU A 193 5.91 18.31 -16.02
CA GLU A 193 5.44 18.46 -17.38
C GLU A 193 4.88 17.09 -17.79
N SER A 194 3.67 16.74 -17.31
CA SER A 194 3.02 15.44 -17.51
C SER A 194 2.75 15.18 -19.00
N ASP A 195 2.91 16.21 -19.81
CA ASP A 195 2.85 16.16 -21.26
C ASP A 195 4.14 15.61 -21.91
N ARG A 196 5.28 15.60 -21.20
CA ARG A 196 6.57 15.12 -21.73
C ARG A 196 6.93 13.69 -21.32
N ILE A 197 6.21 13.10 -20.37
CA ILE A 197 6.44 11.73 -19.91
C ILE A 197 5.50 10.81 -20.66
N ALA A 198 6.03 9.74 -21.24
CA ALA A 198 5.18 8.77 -21.90
C ALA A 198 4.25 8.10 -20.89
N CYS A 199 3.02 7.89 -21.33
CA CYS A 199 1.95 7.37 -20.52
C CYS A 199 1.54 6.02 -21.09
N LEU A 200 1.86 4.95 -20.36
CA LEU A 200 1.53 3.58 -20.78
C LEU A 200 0.02 3.34 -20.69
N VAL A 201 -0.63 3.86 -19.66
CA VAL A 201 -2.09 3.83 -19.57
C VAL A 201 -2.56 5.20 -19.15
N ARG A 202 -3.44 5.78 -19.94
CA ARG A 202 -4.09 7.06 -19.65
C ARG A 202 -5.55 6.82 -19.31
N VAL A 203 -6.10 7.60 -18.38
CA VAL A 203 -7.56 7.71 -18.26
C VAL A 203 -8.06 8.42 -19.51
N GLY A 204 -8.95 7.81 -20.28
CA GLY A 204 -9.56 8.35 -21.48
C GLY A 204 -10.88 9.08 -21.20
N PRO A 205 -11.66 9.42 -22.24
CA PRO A 205 -13.06 9.82 -22.10
C PRO A 205 -13.87 8.74 -21.36
N ASN A 206 -14.94 9.12 -20.67
CA ASN A 206 -15.85 8.20 -19.95
C ASN A 206 -15.15 7.24 -18.96
N ASN A 207 -14.01 7.66 -18.39
CA ASN A 207 -13.16 6.88 -17.49
C ASN A 207 -12.62 5.57 -18.09
N GLU A 208 -12.50 5.48 -19.41
CA GLU A 208 -11.96 4.29 -20.08
C GLU A 208 -10.43 4.22 -20.03
N PRO A 209 -9.82 3.05 -19.78
CA PRO A 209 -8.38 2.92 -19.90
C PRO A 209 -7.96 3.00 -21.37
N GLN A 210 -7.03 3.89 -21.69
CA GLN A 210 -6.41 3.99 -23.01
C GLN A 210 -4.95 3.55 -22.90
N ARG A 211 -4.60 2.47 -23.60
CA ARG A 211 -3.20 2.02 -23.68
C ARG A 211 -2.42 2.95 -24.61
N GLY A 212 -1.26 3.40 -24.14
CA GLY A 212 -0.25 4.10 -24.90
C GLY A 212 0.57 3.14 -25.74
N GLN A 213 1.70 3.64 -26.25
CA GLN A 213 2.66 2.83 -27.00
C GLN A 213 3.49 1.96 -26.05
N SER A 214 3.88 0.79 -26.53
CA SER A 214 4.86 -0.07 -25.86
C SER A 214 6.22 0.63 -25.75
N LEU A 215 6.98 0.25 -24.72
CA LEU A 215 8.28 0.82 -24.44
C LEU A 215 9.33 0.25 -25.38
N GLU A 216 10.03 1.14 -26.08
CA GLU A 216 11.31 0.79 -26.69
C GLU A 216 12.42 0.83 -25.62
N VAL A 217 13.20 -0.24 -25.53
CA VAL A 217 14.27 -0.39 -24.54
C VAL A 217 15.28 0.76 -24.70
N GLY A 218 15.48 1.53 -23.63
CA GLY A 218 16.49 2.60 -23.57
C GLY A 218 16.06 3.97 -24.09
N CYS A 219 14.85 4.13 -24.64
CA CYS A 219 14.41 5.41 -25.21
C CYS A 219 13.87 6.42 -24.19
N GLN A 220 13.37 5.97 -23.04
CA GLN A 220 12.72 6.85 -22.07
C GLN A 220 13.27 6.65 -20.66
N LYS A 221 13.58 7.76 -19.98
CA LYS A 221 14.10 7.73 -18.61
C LYS A 221 12.99 7.55 -17.59
N ASP A 222 11.86 8.20 -17.82
CA ASP A 222 10.69 8.19 -16.94
C ASP A 222 9.43 7.89 -17.75
N VAL A 223 8.52 7.09 -17.18
CA VAL A 223 7.22 6.75 -17.76
C VAL A 223 6.14 6.82 -16.68
N SER A 224 4.87 6.88 -17.09
CA SER A 224 3.74 6.99 -16.18
C SER A 224 2.64 5.98 -16.49
N ILE A 225 1.89 5.61 -15.44
CA ILE A 225 0.69 4.78 -15.51
C ILE A 225 -0.41 5.50 -14.73
N GLN A 226 -1.48 5.88 -15.40
CA GLN A 226 -2.65 6.47 -14.76
C GLN A 226 -3.63 5.41 -14.29
N ILE A 227 -4.37 5.72 -13.23
CA ILE A 227 -5.48 4.93 -12.70
C ILE A 227 -6.66 5.84 -12.33
N PRO A 228 -7.90 5.33 -12.29
CA PRO A 228 -9.04 6.08 -11.79
C PRO A 228 -8.84 6.46 -10.31
N ALA A 229 -9.43 7.57 -9.87
CA ALA A 229 -9.38 7.99 -8.46
C ALA A 229 -10.06 6.98 -7.52
N ASP A 230 -11.19 6.42 -7.94
CA ASP A 230 -11.94 5.43 -7.14
C ASP A 230 -12.36 4.25 -8.00
N ILE A 231 -11.53 3.21 -8.01
CA ILE A 231 -11.85 1.95 -8.68
C ILE A 231 -13.04 1.23 -8.03
N ASN A 232 -13.33 1.45 -6.75
CA ASN A 232 -14.42 0.78 -6.06
C ASN A 232 -15.78 1.37 -6.48
N ALA A 233 -15.85 2.68 -6.71
CA ALA A 233 -17.00 3.31 -7.34
C ALA A 233 -17.24 2.73 -8.74
N LEU A 234 -16.18 2.65 -9.57
CA LEU A 234 -16.28 2.06 -10.91
C LEU A 234 -16.70 0.58 -10.88
N GLN A 235 -16.17 -0.21 -9.95
CA GLN A 235 -16.56 -1.62 -9.81
C GLN A 235 -18.05 -1.79 -9.49
N ARG A 236 -18.63 -0.89 -8.69
CA ARG A 236 -20.06 -0.92 -8.33
C ARG A 236 -20.96 -0.45 -9.47
N GLU A 237 -20.54 0.58 -10.20
CA GLU A 237 -21.36 1.23 -11.22
C GLU A 237 -21.20 0.60 -12.60
N ARG A 238 -19.98 0.16 -12.94
CA ARG A 238 -19.54 -0.30 -14.27
C ARG A 238 -18.48 -1.42 -14.14
N PRO A 239 -18.87 -2.63 -13.69
CA PRO A 239 -17.93 -3.71 -13.40
C PRO A 239 -17.08 -4.12 -14.62
N GLU A 240 -17.63 -4.04 -15.83
CA GLU A 240 -16.91 -4.30 -17.08
C GLU A 240 -15.74 -3.33 -17.28
N LEU A 241 -15.91 -2.08 -16.87
CA LEU A 241 -14.87 -1.07 -16.95
C LEU A 241 -13.75 -1.34 -15.94
N ALA A 242 -14.08 -1.85 -14.74
CA ALA A 242 -13.08 -2.24 -13.75
C ALA A 242 -12.20 -3.41 -14.24
N VAL A 243 -12.78 -4.38 -14.97
CA VAL A 243 -12.03 -5.47 -15.62
C VAL A 243 -11.07 -4.92 -16.67
N ARG A 244 -11.52 -4.03 -17.56
CA ARG A 244 -10.62 -3.39 -18.55
C ARG A 244 -9.49 -2.61 -17.90
N TRP A 245 -9.76 -1.94 -16.77
CA TRP A 245 -8.72 -1.26 -15.98
C TRP A 245 -7.70 -2.25 -15.41
N ARG A 246 -8.13 -3.40 -14.90
CA ARG A 246 -7.25 -4.47 -14.45
C ARG A 246 -6.36 -4.95 -15.58
N GLU A 247 -6.92 -5.26 -16.74
CA GLU A 247 -6.17 -5.75 -17.90
C GLU A 247 -5.16 -4.72 -18.42
N ALA A 248 -5.57 -3.46 -18.53
CA ALA A 248 -4.69 -2.38 -19.00
C ALA A 248 -3.54 -2.13 -18.03
N THR A 249 -3.81 -2.06 -16.73
CA THR A 249 -2.75 -1.86 -15.73
C THR A 249 -1.85 -3.09 -15.58
N ARG A 250 -2.39 -4.31 -15.66
CA ARG A 250 -1.61 -5.56 -15.69
C ARG A 250 -0.58 -5.54 -16.80
N TRP A 251 -1.01 -5.20 -18.03
CA TRP A 251 -0.10 -5.07 -19.16
C TRP A 251 0.97 -4.01 -18.88
N ALA A 252 0.59 -2.80 -18.48
CA ALA A 252 1.52 -1.68 -18.32
C ALA A 252 2.56 -1.90 -17.21
N PHE A 253 2.15 -2.40 -16.04
CA PHE A 253 3.09 -2.70 -14.96
C PHE A 253 4.03 -3.86 -15.33
N SER A 254 3.50 -4.92 -15.96
CA SER A 254 4.31 -6.06 -16.37
C SER A 254 5.33 -5.67 -17.42
N GLU A 255 4.93 -4.88 -18.43
CA GLU A 255 5.82 -4.41 -19.49
C GLU A 255 6.91 -3.47 -18.93
N ALA A 256 6.53 -2.50 -18.10
CA ALA A 256 7.48 -1.57 -17.51
C ALA A 256 8.51 -2.28 -16.62
N ILE A 257 8.07 -3.18 -15.73
CA ILE A 257 8.96 -3.92 -14.84
C ILE A 257 9.87 -4.87 -15.63
N ALA A 258 9.34 -5.58 -16.63
CA ALA A 258 10.15 -6.42 -17.51
C ALA A 258 11.21 -5.61 -18.29
N SER A 259 10.90 -4.35 -18.58
CA SER A 259 11.81 -3.38 -19.21
C SER A 259 12.77 -2.71 -18.23
N GLY A 260 12.81 -3.14 -16.96
CA GLY A 260 13.75 -2.64 -15.95
C GLY A 260 13.35 -1.32 -15.29
N TYR A 261 12.06 -0.97 -15.31
CA TYR A 261 11.55 0.20 -14.60
C TYR A 261 11.19 -0.11 -13.15
N VAL A 262 11.38 0.88 -12.28
CA VAL A 262 10.95 0.86 -10.89
C VAL A 262 9.91 1.94 -10.65
N ILE A 263 8.81 1.57 -10.00
CA ILE A 263 7.79 2.51 -9.53
C ILE A 263 8.38 3.28 -8.35
N LYS A 264 8.49 4.60 -8.50
CA LYS A 264 9.15 5.49 -7.53
C LYS A 264 8.22 6.49 -6.86
N ASP A 265 7.03 6.75 -7.39
CA ASP A 265 6.13 7.72 -6.78
C ASP A 265 4.69 7.53 -7.22
N PHE A 266 3.79 8.20 -6.50
CA PHE A 266 2.38 8.29 -6.85
C PHE A 266 1.85 9.69 -6.53
N ILE A 267 1.24 10.33 -7.53
CA ILE A 267 0.65 11.66 -7.38
C ILE A 267 -0.83 11.64 -7.79
N GLY A 268 -1.63 12.50 -7.16
CA GLY A 268 -2.96 12.84 -7.64
C GLY A 268 -2.85 14.02 -8.59
N ALA A 269 -3.39 13.90 -9.80
CA ALA A 269 -3.40 14.96 -10.80
C ALA A 269 -4.85 15.40 -11.10
N PRO A 270 -5.15 16.70 -11.15
CA PRO A 270 -6.48 17.17 -11.53
C PRO A 270 -6.75 16.93 -13.02
N ARG A 271 -7.99 16.56 -13.36
CA ARG A 271 -8.48 16.35 -14.72
C ARG A 271 -10.00 16.56 -14.81
N ASN A 272 -10.45 17.61 -15.51
CA ASN A 272 -11.87 17.91 -15.80
C ASN A 272 -12.81 17.60 -14.60
N ASP A 273 -12.62 18.31 -13.49
CA ASP A 273 -13.33 18.18 -12.21
C ASP A 273 -13.15 16.87 -11.42
N GLN A 274 -12.34 15.93 -11.91
CA GLN A 274 -11.96 14.70 -11.20
C GLN A 274 -10.45 14.65 -10.93
N SER A 275 -10.03 13.86 -9.94
CA SER A 275 -8.62 13.53 -9.74
C SER A 275 -8.29 12.21 -10.43
N VAL A 276 -7.12 12.08 -11.02
CA VAL A 276 -6.58 10.81 -11.52
C VAL A 276 -5.32 10.45 -10.74
N GLY A 277 -5.16 9.17 -10.44
CA GLY A 277 -3.93 8.67 -9.84
C GLY A 277 -2.87 8.48 -10.92
N VAL A 278 -1.63 8.88 -10.65
CA VAL A 278 -0.51 8.73 -11.59
C VAL A 278 0.67 8.09 -10.88
N TYR A 279 1.02 6.87 -11.27
CA TYR A 279 2.28 6.23 -10.91
C TYR A 279 3.41 6.79 -11.78
N LEU A 280 4.56 7.03 -11.16
CA LEU A 280 5.78 7.44 -11.85
C LEU A 280 6.81 6.32 -11.75
N LEU A 281 7.37 5.96 -12.90
CA LEU A 281 8.34 4.88 -13.03
C LEU A 281 9.62 5.42 -13.68
N SER A 282 10.78 4.91 -13.27
CA SER A 282 12.08 5.29 -13.84
C SER A 282 12.87 4.07 -14.29
N ALA A 283 13.51 4.17 -15.46
CA ALA A 283 14.43 3.18 -15.97
C ALA A 283 15.78 3.22 -15.22
N GLY A 284 16.48 2.09 -15.18
CA GLY A 284 17.87 2.00 -14.75
C GLY A 284 18.10 2.09 -13.24
N LYS A 285 17.03 2.12 -12.44
CA LYS A 285 17.10 1.93 -10.98
C LYS A 285 16.58 0.54 -10.64
N ARG A 286 17.13 -0.10 -9.62
CA ARG A 286 16.58 -1.27 -8.94
C ARG A 286 16.21 -0.89 -7.51
N VAL A 287 15.32 -1.63 -6.85
CA VAL A 287 14.93 -1.33 -5.45
C VAL A 287 16.15 -1.24 -4.53
N LYS A 288 17.18 -2.07 -4.76
CA LYS A 288 18.43 -2.02 -3.99
C LYS A 288 19.23 -0.72 -4.12
N ASP A 289 18.96 0.09 -5.14
CA ASP A 289 19.63 1.39 -5.35
C ASP A 289 18.97 2.50 -4.49
N PHE A 290 17.90 2.18 -3.77
CA PHE A 290 17.22 3.05 -2.81
C PHE A 290 17.51 2.66 -1.35
N ALA A 291 18.42 1.70 -1.13
CA ALA A 291 18.86 1.25 0.19
C ALA A 291 19.79 2.29 0.84
#